data_AF-A0A7X1FIR8-F1
#
_entry.id   AF-A0A7X1FIR8-F1
#
_cell.length_a   1.000
_cell.length_b   1.000
_cell.length_c   1.000
_cell.angle_alpha   90.00
_cell.angle_beta   90.00
_cell.angle_gamma   90.00
#
_symmetry.space_group_name_H-M   'P 1'
#
loop_
_entity.id
_entity.type
_entity.pdbx_description
1 polymer ?
#
loop_
_entity_poly.entity_id
_entity_poly.type
_entity_poly.pdbx_seq_one_letter_code
_entity_poly.pdbx_strand_id
1 'polypeptide(L)' 'WVNQYDGGDMTAPFGGFKQSGNGRDKSLHAFDKYTELKATWIKL' A
#
# COMPACT_ATOMS: atom_id res chain seq x y z
N TRP A 1 11.15 12.57 -1.98
CA TRP A 1 10.91 13.93 -1.48
C TRP A 1 11.64 14.93 -2.35
N VAL A 2 11.01 16.05 -2.70
CA VAL A 2 11.67 17.13 -3.44
C VAL A 2 11.97 18.25 -2.44
N ASN A 3 13.23 18.68 -2.32
CA ASN A 3 13.70 19.74 -1.42
C ASN A 3 13.38 19.55 0.09
N GLN A 4 13.17 18.31 0.54
CA GLN A 4 12.98 17.95 1.95
C GLN A 4 13.46 16.50 2.19
N TYR A 5 13.59 16.10 3.46
CA TYR A 5 13.98 14.75 3.87
C TYR A 5 13.03 14.21 4.95
N ASP A 6 12.79 12.90 4.95
CA ASP A 6 11.90 12.18 5.89
C ASP A 6 10.47 12.76 6.01
N GLY A 7 9.96 13.29 4.90
CA GLY A 7 8.58 13.77 4.84
C GLY A 7 7.55 12.66 4.66
N GLY A 8 6.28 13.06 4.52
CA GLY A 8 5.16 12.15 4.32
C GLY A 8 4.35 11.96 5.59
N ASP A 9 3.12 11.51 5.42
CA ASP A 9 2.14 11.37 6.49
C ASP A 9 1.46 9.99 6.41
N MET A 10 0.35 9.81 7.11
CA MET A 10 -0.41 8.56 7.09
C MET A 10 -1.08 8.27 5.74
N THR A 11 -1.21 9.26 4.86
CA THR A 11 -1.86 9.11 3.55
C THR A 11 -0.90 8.63 2.47
N ALA A 12 0.41 8.83 2.66
CA ALA A 12 1.44 8.44 1.70
C ALA A 12 1.91 6.98 1.91
N PRO A 13 1.82 6.10 0.90
CA PRO A 13 2.35 4.74 0.99
C PRO A 13 3.88 4.76 1.10
N PHE A 14 4.43 3.96 2.01
CA PHE A 14 5.86 3.82 2.23
C PHE A 14 6.30 2.36 2.06
N GLY A 15 7.43 2.13 1.37
CA GLY A 15 7.99 0.79 1.20
C GLY A 15 9.10 0.76 0.16
N GLY A 16 9.89 -0.32 0.19
CA GLY A 16 11.10 -0.46 -0.62
C GLY A 16 10.87 -1.04 -2.02
N PHE A 17 11.96 -1.05 -2.80
CA PHE A 17 12.09 -1.80 -4.04
C PHE A 17 13.27 -2.78 -3.92
N LYS A 18 13.26 -3.88 -4.68
CA LYS A 18 14.32 -4.90 -4.72
C LYS A 18 14.57 -5.52 -3.34
N GLN A 19 15.82 -5.53 -2.87
CA GLN A 19 16.19 -6.09 -1.56
C GLN A 19 15.62 -5.29 -0.38
N SER A 20 15.09 -4.09 -0.61
CA SER A 20 14.42 -3.29 0.42
C SER A 20 12.96 -3.72 0.67
N GLY A 21 12.48 -4.77 0.01
CA GLY A 21 11.20 -5.41 0.28
C GLY A 21 10.12 -5.19 -0.78
N ASN A 22 8.94 -5.74 -0.51
CA ASN A 22 7.74 -5.73 -1.34
C ASN A 22 6.49 -5.35 -0.51
N GLY A 23 5.47 -4.80 -1.18
CA GLY A 23 4.30 -4.24 -0.51
C GLY A 23 4.52 -2.81 0.03
N ARG A 24 3.49 -2.20 0.61
CA ARG A 24 3.53 -0.82 1.14
C ARG A 24 2.86 -0.78 2.52
N ASP A 25 3.40 0.04 3.40
CA ASP A 25 2.85 0.42 4.70
C ASP A 25 2.31 1.85 4.66
N LYS A 26 1.49 2.22 5.66
CA LYS A 26 0.67 3.45 5.68
C LYS A 26 -0.32 3.51 4.49
N SER A 27 -1.06 4.61 4.38
CA SER A 27 -2.11 4.82 3.37
C SER A 27 -3.16 3.70 3.36
N LEU A 28 -4.06 3.74 2.38
CA LEU A 28 -5.02 2.66 2.16
C LEU A 28 -4.37 1.39 1.59
N HIS A 29 -3.23 1.51 0.89
CA HIS A 29 -2.50 0.38 0.30
C HIS A 29 -1.99 -0.63 1.34
N ALA A 30 -1.85 -0.22 2.61
CA ALA A 30 -1.46 -1.14 3.67
C ALA A 30 -2.48 -2.24 3.90
N PHE A 31 -3.77 -1.97 3.70
CA PHE A 31 -4.85 -2.93 3.96
C PHE A 31 -4.83 -4.09 2.97
N ASP A 32 -4.42 -3.86 1.72
CA ASP A 32 -4.35 -4.89 0.69
C ASP A 32 -3.44 -6.07 1.07
N LYS A 33 -2.48 -5.86 1.99
CA LYS A 33 -1.60 -6.92 2.51
C LYS A 33 -2.32 -7.89 3.46
N TYR A 34 -3.46 -7.49 3.99
CA TYR A 34 -4.18 -8.20 5.05
C TYR A 34 -5.59 -8.63 4.62
N THR A 35 -5.97 -8.38 3.37
CA THR A 35 -7.30 -8.68 2.83
C THR A 35 -7.20 -9.47 1.54
N GLU A 36 -8.14 -10.39 1.34
CA GLU A 36 -8.26 -11.16 0.10
C GLU A 36 -9.48 -10.71 -0.70
N LEU A 37 -9.34 -10.61 -2.02
CA LEU A 37 -10.44 -10.23 -2.91
C LEU A 37 -11.27 -11.47 -3.29
N LYS A 38 -12.58 -11.40 -3.06
CA LYS A 38 -13.53 -12.45 -3.45
C LYS A 38 -14.48 -11.92 -4.51
N ALA A 39 -14.51 -12.57 -5.68
CA ALA A 39 -15.48 -12.28 -6.73
C ALA A 39 -16.74 -13.15 -6.55
N THR A 40 -17.89 -12.54 -6.33
CA THR A 40 -19.18 -13.22 -6.22
C THR A 40 -20.07 -12.89 -7.42
N TRP A 41 -20.48 -13.93 -8.15
CA TRP A 41 -21.32 -13.80 -9.34
C TRP A 41 -22.74 -14.26 -9.01
N ILE A 42 -23.73 -13.41 -9.31
CA ILE A 42 -25.14 -13.67 -9.08
C ILE A 42 -25.84 -13.66 -10.44
N LYS A 43 -26.50 -14.77 -10.78
CA LYS A 43 -27.37 -14.87 -11.95
C LYS A 43 -28.78 -14.42 -11.55
N LEU A 44 -29.33 -13.46 -12.30
CA LEU A 44 -30.70 -12.97 -12.16
C LEU A 44 -31.67 -13.86 -12.95
#